data_AF-A0A9W7PZG3-F1
#
_entry.id   AF-A0A9W7PZG3-F1
#
_cell.length_a   1.000
_cell.length_b   1.000
_cell.length_c   1.000
_cell.angle_alpha   90.00
_cell.angle_beta   90.00
_cell.angle_gamma   90.00
#
_symmetry.space_group_name_H-M   'P 1'
#
loop_
_entity.id
_entity.type
_entity.pdbx_description
1 polymer ?
#
loop_
_entity_poly.entity_id
_entity_poly.type
_entity_poly.pdbx_seq_one_letter_code
_entity_poly.pdbx_strand_id
1 'polypeptide(L)'
;MEHKHNKEHGKWIQKQNDILKNIEEHRSQYTDMDILKCFMDFYNTIREMQKHNTSPMLELFQIRAAGFEQISKENINEFMTLYRSLMDLISDGDFEKSIEYVTIINNRPVHVSEGKDGKINVLEEQVNRMSRN
;
A
#
# COMPACT_ATOMS: atom_id res chain seq x y z
N MET A 1 20.80 -12.52 -7.93
CA MET A 1 20.82 -11.04 -7.98
C MET A 1 19.54 -10.41 -7.43
N GLU A 2 18.43 -11.15 -7.36
CA GLU A 2 17.12 -10.69 -6.82
C GLU A 2 17.14 -10.26 -5.34
N HIS A 3 17.80 -11.01 -4.44
CA HIS A 3 17.85 -10.65 -3.01
C HIS A 3 18.56 -9.32 -2.69
N LYS A 4 19.33 -8.74 -3.62
CA LYS A 4 19.96 -7.42 -3.43
C LYS A 4 18.96 -6.28 -3.68
N HIS A 5 18.09 -6.41 -4.68
CA HIS A 5 17.10 -5.37 -5.01
C HIS A 5 16.03 -5.20 -3.93
N ASN A 6 15.52 -6.29 -3.35
CA ASN A 6 14.59 -6.19 -2.21
C ASN A 6 15.20 -5.49 -0.99
N LYS A 7 16.51 -5.67 -0.76
CA LYS A 7 17.21 -4.97 0.33
C LYS A 7 17.38 -3.47 0.09
N GLU A 8 17.44 -3.03 -1.16
CA GLU A 8 17.55 -1.61 -1.51
C GLU A 8 16.19 -0.91 -1.45
N HIS A 9 15.14 -1.56 -1.95
CA HIS A 9 13.76 -1.06 -1.83
C HIS A 9 13.33 -0.93 -0.37
N GLY A 10 13.57 -1.96 0.45
CA GLY A 10 13.24 -1.91 1.88
C GLY A 10 13.95 -0.79 2.64
N LYS A 11 15.23 -0.53 2.34
CA LYS A 11 15.96 0.61 2.93
C LYS A 11 15.38 1.96 2.50
N TRP A 12 15.03 2.11 1.23
CA TRP A 12 14.42 3.34 0.73
C TRP A 12 13.04 3.56 1.36
N ILE A 13 12.21 2.52 1.46
CA ILE A 13 10.89 2.57 2.12
C ILE A 13 11.03 2.96 3.58
N GLN A 14 11.97 2.34 4.31
CA GLN A 14 12.22 2.71 5.71
C GLN A 14 12.56 4.19 5.83
N LYS A 15 13.44 4.71 4.96
CA LYS A 15 13.78 6.14 4.95
C LYS A 15 12.56 7.02 4.68
N GLN A 16 11.69 6.65 3.75
CA GLN A 16 10.47 7.41 3.49
C GLN A 16 9.50 7.36 4.67
N ASN A 17 9.39 6.21 5.34
CA ASN A 17 8.59 6.08 6.55
C ASN A 17 9.10 6.97 7.68
N ASP A 18 10.43 7.06 7.86
CA ASP A 18 11.05 7.93 8.86
C ASP A 18 10.80 9.41 8.55
N ILE A 19 10.85 9.82 7.27
CA ILE A 19 10.47 11.17 6.84
C ILE A 19 9.02 11.47 7.21
N LEU A 20 8.09 10.55 6.90
CA LEU A 20 6.68 10.74 7.20
C LEU A 20 6.43 10.81 8.72
N LYS A 21 7.05 9.94 9.51
CA LYS A 21 6.97 10.02 10.98
C LYS A 21 7.46 11.36 11.51
N ASN A 22 8.56 11.87 10.98
CA ASN A 22 9.07 13.17 11.39
C ASN A 22 8.09 14.31 11.06
N ILE A 23 7.41 14.24 9.91
CA ILE A 23 6.33 15.18 9.54
C ILE A 23 5.15 15.05 10.50
N GLU A 24 4.75 13.84 10.86
CA GLU A 24 3.64 13.57 11.80
C GLU A 24 3.93 14.13 13.19
N GLU A 25 5.14 13.92 13.71
CA GLU A 25 5.56 14.38 15.05
C GLU A 25 5.83 15.89 15.09
N HIS A 26 6.33 16.47 13.99
CA HIS A 26 6.77 17.87 13.92
C HIS A 26 5.99 18.69 12.91
N ARG A 27 4.69 18.40 12.75
CA ARG A 27 3.82 18.96 11.71
C ARG A 27 3.87 20.47 11.54
N SER A 28 4.03 21.22 12.63
CA SER A 28 4.11 22.69 12.63
C SER A 28 5.35 23.25 11.94
N GLN A 29 6.37 22.41 11.70
CA GLN A 29 7.62 22.79 11.02
C GLN A 29 7.52 22.66 9.49
N TYR A 30 6.43 22.07 8.98
CA TYR A 30 6.23 21.77 7.57
C TYR A 30 5.08 22.58 6.99
N THR A 31 5.27 23.17 5.82
CA THR A 31 4.16 23.71 5.04
C THR A 31 3.42 22.59 4.32
N ASP A 32 2.17 22.82 3.94
CA ASP A 32 1.39 21.85 3.15
C ASP A 32 2.09 21.50 1.83
N MET A 33 2.81 22.46 1.25
CA MET A 33 3.62 22.26 0.04
C MET A 33 4.84 21.35 0.30
N ASP A 34 5.49 21.44 1.46
CA ASP A 34 6.59 20.55 1.81
C ASP A 34 6.11 19.10 1.93
N ILE A 35 4.96 18.90 2.58
CA ILE A 35 4.35 17.58 2.75
C ILE A 35 3.93 17.02 1.39
N LEU A 36 3.29 17.83 0.55
CA LEU A 36 2.90 17.44 -0.79
C LEU A 36 4.10 17.03 -1.64
N LYS A 37 5.22 17.77 -1.54
CA LYS A 37 6.45 17.44 -2.25
C LYS A 37 7.01 16.08 -1.79
N CYS A 38 7.10 15.85 -0.48
CA CYS A 38 7.55 14.56 0.05
C CYS A 38 6.67 13.39 -0.44
N PHE A 39 5.35 13.57 -0.42
CA PHE A 39 4.43 12.57 -0.95
C PHE A 39 4.60 12.34 -2.45
N MET A 40 4.73 13.40 -3.26
CA MET A 40 4.89 13.25 -4.70
C MET A 40 6.19 12.54 -5.06
N ASP A 41 7.28 12.82 -4.34
CA ASP A 41 8.55 12.12 -4.51
C ASP A 41 8.40 10.62 -4.18
N PHE A 42 7.72 10.30 -3.08
CA PHE A 42 7.37 8.94 -2.69
C PHE A 42 6.50 8.24 -3.75
N TYR A 43 5.37 8.84 -4.11
CA TYR A 43 4.38 8.30 -5.03
C TYR A 43 4.97 8.05 -6.42
N ASN A 44 5.69 9.03 -6.97
CA ASN A 44 6.31 8.89 -8.29
C ASN A 44 7.37 7.79 -8.30
N THR A 45 8.15 7.64 -7.22
CA THR A 45 9.15 6.57 -7.13
C THR A 45 8.49 5.20 -7.13
N ILE A 46 7.40 5.00 -6.38
CA ILE A 46 6.64 3.75 -6.39
C ILE A 46 6.04 3.47 -7.78
N ARG A 47 5.51 4.50 -8.46
CA ARG A 47 5.01 4.34 -9.84
C ARG A 47 6.12 3.90 -10.82
N GLU A 48 7.33 4.44 -10.69
CA GLU A 48 8.46 4.00 -11.52
C GLU A 48 8.85 2.55 -11.21
N MET A 49 8.88 2.15 -9.93
CA MET A 49 9.13 0.75 -9.56
C MET A 49 8.11 -0.20 -10.18
N GLN A 50 6.84 0.20 -10.24
CA GLN A 50 5.76 -0.62 -10.81
C GLN A 50 5.90 -0.85 -12.31
N LYS A 51 6.47 0.08 -13.08
CA LYS A 51 6.70 -0.12 -14.52
C LYS A 51 7.61 -1.33 -14.81
N HIS A 52 8.43 -1.70 -13.83
CA HIS A 52 9.41 -2.76 -13.94
C HIS A 52 9.07 -3.98 -13.08
N ASN A 53 8.05 -3.88 -12.22
CA ASN A 53 7.65 -4.94 -11.30
C ASN A 53 6.13 -4.90 -11.10
N THR A 54 5.43 -5.89 -11.64
CA THR A 54 4.00 -6.08 -11.40
C THR A 54 3.84 -7.06 -10.24
N SER A 55 3.42 -6.55 -9.08
CA SER A 55 3.03 -7.40 -7.95
C SER A 55 1.66 -6.96 -7.41
N PRO A 56 0.88 -7.89 -6.84
CA PRO A 56 -0.43 -7.57 -6.28
C PRO A 56 -0.38 -6.45 -5.22
N MET A 57 0.72 -6.35 -4.46
CA MET A 57 0.94 -5.26 -3.51
C MET A 57 0.99 -3.88 -4.18
N LEU A 58 1.68 -3.77 -5.33
CA LEU A 58 1.77 -2.51 -6.08
C LEU A 58 0.44 -2.17 -6.78
N GLU A 59 -0.34 -3.17 -7.15
CA GLU A 59 -1.71 -2.96 -7.66
C GLU A 59 -2.64 -2.43 -6.56
N LEU A 60 -2.62 -3.03 -5.37
CA LEU A 60 -3.34 -2.52 -4.20
C LEU A 60 -2.92 -1.09 -3.84
N PHE A 61 -1.63 -0.80 -3.94
CA PHE A 61 -1.13 0.56 -3.74
C PHE A 61 -1.77 1.54 -4.71
N GLN A 62 -1.86 1.23 -6.01
CA GLN A 62 -2.51 2.12 -6.98
C GLN A 62 -4.01 2.27 -6.74
N ILE A 63 -4.72 1.19 -6.42
CA ILE A 63 -6.15 1.24 -6.11
C ILE A 63 -6.40 2.18 -4.93
N ARG A 64 -5.57 2.09 -3.89
CA ARG A 64 -5.68 2.96 -2.71
C ARG A 64 -5.26 4.39 -3.02
N ALA A 65 -4.22 4.56 -3.84
CA ALA A 65 -3.72 5.87 -4.25
C ALA A 65 -4.68 6.60 -5.20
N ALA A 66 -5.59 5.91 -5.88
CA ALA A 66 -6.66 6.55 -6.67
C ALA A 66 -7.54 7.48 -5.80
N GLY A 67 -7.60 7.25 -4.48
CA GLY A 67 -8.22 8.17 -3.54
C GLY A 67 -7.56 9.55 -3.51
N PHE A 68 -6.27 9.67 -3.86
CA PHE A 68 -5.56 10.95 -3.94
C PHE A 68 -6.22 11.92 -4.93
N GLU A 69 -6.70 11.44 -6.07
CA GLU A 69 -7.37 12.27 -7.08
C GLU A 69 -8.72 12.80 -6.59
N GLN A 70 -9.28 12.19 -5.54
CA GLN A 70 -10.59 12.51 -4.97
C GLN A 70 -10.49 13.37 -3.69
N ILE A 71 -9.30 13.49 -3.10
CA ILE A 71 -9.08 14.32 -1.90
C ILE A 71 -9.10 15.80 -2.30
N SER A 72 -9.84 16.60 -1.52
CA SER A 72 -9.73 18.05 -1.63
C SER A 72 -8.32 18.46 -1.24
N LYS A 73 -7.60 19.14 -2.15
CA LYS A 73 -6.24 19.64 -1.92
C LYS A 73 -6.15 20.64 -0.75
N GLU A 74 -7.29 21.10 -0.23
CA GLU A 74 -7.40 22.00 0.91
C GLU A 74 -7.48 21.24 2.25
N ASN A 75 -7.73 19.92 2.25
CA ASN A 75 -7.77 19.11 3.46
C ASN A 75 -6.48 18.31 3.67
N ILE A 76 -5.49 18.97 4.26
CA ILE A 76 -4.17 18.36 4.53
C ILE A 76 -4.23 17.15 5.48
N ASN A 77 -5.25 17.04 6.33
CA ASN A 77 -5.38 15.93 7.28
C ASN A 77 -5.86 14.64 6.57
N GLU A 78 -6.82 14.76 5.65
CA GLU A 78 -7.22 13.65 4.78
C GLU A 78 -6.04 13.17 3.93
N PHE A 79 -5.26 14.12 3.40
CA PHE A 79 -4.05 13.81 2.65
C PHE A 79 -3.00 13.06 3.48
N MET A 80 -2.70 13.52 4.69
CA MET A 80 -1.78 12.83 5.60
C MET A 80 -2.27 11.43 5.96
N THR A 81 -3.58 11.25 6.14
CA THR A 81 -4.19 9.94 6.40
C THR A 81 -3.98 8.99 5.23
N LEU A 82 -4.19 9.47 3.98
CA LEU A 82 -3.89 8.67 2.79
C LEU A 82 -2.40 8.34 2.69
N TYR A 83 -1.52 9.33 2.90
CA TYR A 83 -0.07 9.13 2.81
C TYR A 83 0.40 8.06 3.80
N ARG A 84 0.02 8.18 5.08
CA ARG A 84 0.30 7.17 6.10
C ARG A 84 -0.22 5.80 5.69
N SER A 85 -1.47 5.75 5.23
CA SER A 85 -2.08 4.50 4.85
C SER A 85 -1.42 3.80 3.65
N LEU A 86 -0.91 4.57 2.68
CA LEU A 86 -0.14 4.04 1.55
C LEU A 86 1.24 3.57 1.99
N MET A 87 1.89 4.26 2.92
CA MET A 87 3.18 3.86 3.49
C MET A 87 3.05 2.56 4.28
N ASP A 88 2.02 2.42 5.10
CA ASP A 88 1.81 1.23 5.93
C ASP A 88 1.61 -0.03 5.07
N LEU A 89 0.90 0.11 3.95
CA LEU A 89 0.67 -0.97 2.98
C LEU A 89 1.99 -1.59 2.49
N ILE A 90 3.02 -0.76 2.27
CA ILE A 90 4.29 -1.19 1.69
C ILE A 90 5.44 -1.21 2.69
N SER A 91 5.17 -0.99 3.97
CA SER A 91 6.18 -0.69 5.00
C SER A 91 7.26 -1.77 5.17
N ASP A 92 6.92 -3.04 4.93
CA ASP A 92 7.87 -4.16 4.96
C ASP A 92 8.90 -4.12 3.81
N GLY A 93 8.61 -3.35 2.75
CA GLY A 93 9.44 -3.20 1.56
C GLY A 93 9.68 -4.47 0.75
N ASP A 94 8.92 -5.53 1.04
CA ASP A 94 8.90 -6.77 0.30
C ASP A 94 7.70 -6.81 -0.64
N PHE A 95 7.90 -6.32 -1.87
CA PHE A 95 6.88 -6.34 -2.90
C PHE A 95 6.61 -7.74 -3.47
N GLU A 96 7.44 -8.73 -3.13
CA GLU A 96 7.26 -10.11 -3.55
C GLU A 96 6.42 -10.94 -2.58
N LYS A 97 6.20 -10.40 -1.38
CA LYS A 97 5.34 -11.00 -0.36
C LYS A 97 3.93 -11.18 -0.91
N SER A 98 3.31 -12.30 -0.58
CA SER A 98 1.91 -12.51 -0.89
C SER A 98 1.02 -11.54 -0.12
N ILE A 99 -0.06 -11.12 -0.75
CA ILE A 99 -1.12 -10.34 -0.11
C ILE A 99 -2.27 -11.26 0.28
N GLU A 100 -2.93 -10.97 1.39
CA GLU A 100 -4.13 -11.69 1.82
C GLU A 100 -5.34 -10.76 1.70
N TYR A 101 -6.43 -11.28 1.13
CA TYR A 101 -7.69 -10.53 0.98
C TYR A 101 -8.89 -11.47 0.84
N VAL A 102 -10.08 -10.90 1.01
CA VAL A 102 -11.34 -11.63 0.80
C VAL A 102 -11.88 -11.31 -0.59
N THR A 103 -12.22 -12.34 -1.36
CA THR A 103 -12.83 -12.22 -2.69
C THR A 103 -14.03 -13.14 -2.84
N ILE A 104 -14.78 -13.03 -3.94
CA ILE A 104 -15.93 -13.88 -4.23
C ILE A 104 -15.53 -14.97 -5.22
N ILE A 105 -15.56 -16.23 -4.79
CA ILE A 105 -15.38 -17.41 -5.65
C ILE A 105 -16.65 -18.25 -5.53
N ASN A 106 -17.27 -18.59 -6.67
CA ASN A 106 -18.52 -19.37 -6.71
C ASN A 106 -19.63 -18.80 -5.80
N ASN A 107 -19.85 -17.48 -5.85
CA ASN A 107 -20.83 -16.74 -5.04
C ASN A 107 -20.62 -16.86 -3.52
N ARG A 108 -19.40 -17.13 -3.06
CA ARG A 108 -19.06 -17.18 -1.64
C ARG A 108 -17.85 -16.30 -1.34
N PRO A 109 -17.84 -15.59 -0.20
CA PRO A 109 -16.63 -14.94 0.29
C PRO A 109 -15.60 -15.99 0.67
N VAL A 110 -14.40 -15.86 0.13
CA VAL A 110 -13.27 -16.74 0.37
C VAL A 110 -12.06 -15.90 0.73
N HIS A 111 -11.39 -16.26 1.82
CA HIS A 111 -10.12 -15.65 2.19
C HIS A 111 -9.01 -16.29 1.37
N VAL A 112 -8.24 -15.48 0.66
CA VAL A 112 -7.20 -15.94 -0.26
C VAL A 112 -5.87 -15.24 -0.02
N SER A 113 -4.79 -15.91 -0.42
CA SER A 113 -3.45 -15.34 -0.54
C SER A 113 -3.06 -15.30 -2.01
N GLU A 114 -2.60 -14.15 -2.50
CA GLU A 114 -2.10 -13.98 -3.86
C GLU A 114 -0.61 -13.66 -3.87
N GLY A 115 0.18 -14.47 -4.56
CA GLY A 115 1.63 -14.28 -4.70
C GLY A 115 2.01 -13.35 -5.85
N LYS A 116 3.31 -13.01 -5.96
CA LYS A 116 3.85 -12.15 -7.03
C LYS A 116 3.59 -12.64 -8.46
N ASP A 117 3.34 -13.94 -8.63
CA ASP A 117 3.02 -14.56 -9.92
C ASP A 117 1.51 -14.57 -10.24
N GLY A 118 0.70 -13.90 -9.43
CA GLY A 118 -0.76 -13.83 -9.57
C GLY A 118 -1.49 -15.11 -9.17
N LYS A 119 -0.79 -16.10 -8.59
CA LYS A 119 -1.45 -17.32 -8.13
C LYS A 119 -2.21 -17.07 -6.85
N ILE A 120 -3.50 -17.40 -6.89
CA ILE A 120 -4.43 -17.31 -5.76
C ILE A 120 -4.51 -18.67 -5.06
N ASN A 121 -4.20 -18.68 -3.76
CA ASN A 121 -4.37 -19.83 -2.88
C ASN A 121 -5.52 -19.55 -1.89
N VAL A 122 -6.45 -20.48 -1.76
CA VAL A 122 -7.53 -20.37 -0.77
C VAL A 122 -6.98 -20.69 0.62
N LEU A 123 -7.12 -19.76 1.56
CA LEU A 123 -6.71 -19.91 2.95
C LEU A 123 -7.85 -20.47 3.81
N GLU A 124 -9.03 -19.86 3.70
CA GLU A 124 -10.24 -20.29 4.40
C GLU A 124 -11.49 -20.03 3.57
N GLU A 125 -12.38 -21.03 3.47
CA GLU A 125 -13.74 -20.82 2.98
C GLU A 125 -14.60 -20.28 4.13
N GLN A 126 -15.21 -19.10 3.98
CA GLN A 126 -16.18 -18.63 4.97
C GLN A 126 -17.46 -19.47 4.84
N VAL A 127 -17.58 -20.49 5.70
CA VAL A 127 -18.80 -21.29 5.80
C VAL A 127 -19.89 -20.40 6.35
N ASN A 128 -20.82 -20.02 5.48
CA ASN A 128 -21.99 -19.23 5.81
C ASN A 128 -22.88 -20.06 6.77
N ARG A 129 -22.63 -19.99 8.08
CA ARG A 129 -23.54 -20.54 9.10
C ARG A 129 -24.75 -19.62 9.20
N MET A 130 -25.61 -19.64 8.18
CA MET A 130 -27.01 -19.27 8.40
C MET A 130 -27.64 -20.38 9.24
N SER A 131 -27.56 -20.24 10.56
CA SER A 131 -28.44 -20.96 11.48
C SER A 131 -29.87 -20.50 11.16
N ARG A 132 -30.57 -21.28 10.34
CA ARG A 132 -32.02 -21.19 10.24
C ARG A 132 -32.58 -21.85 11.50
N ASN A 133 -32.95 -21.03 12.47
CA ASN A 133 -33.92 -21.42 13.49
C ASN A 133 -35.27 -21.71 12.84
#